data_AF-A0A2V8U5V8-F1
#
_entry.id   AF-A0A2V8U5V8-F1
#
_cell.length_a   1.000
_cell.length_b   1.000
_cell.length_c   1.000
_cell.angle_alpha   90.00
_cell.angle_beta   90.00
_cell.angle_gamma   90.00
#
_symmetry.space_group_name_H-M   'P 1'
#
loop_
_entity.id
_entity.type
_entity.pdbx_description
1 polymer ?
#
loop_
_entity_poly.entity_id
_entity_poly.type
_entity_poly.pdbx_seq_one_letter_code
_entity_poly.pdbx_strand_id
1 'polypeptide(L)'
;MPTVVTAQDGDTLCTLGINNGFPNCLALRALPENASLLNRPLAAGDQVTIPDLDISDSPVGTDQLHKFQIRGRQVGIRFVHGSRNLPFDQDLTLANLNISNFTTNRAGITEGATLASASLATFDQNADVDSDTFKVEVIDTRAPGSPLEVIVEPLRPTYDAGNSLNGHIEFDGDPHNPGSTRGFRSLIGRAHRLTSTRFRTGYLRLVVDDIDSGERASQTVLVTDMVINHDSQVEILDQDVRATYVLSDCPAAPDARCRVQTVVPIGRGRFVDVALHVLRATPSGVVETTPGGPADNGVVRLQDIRKRINIFCRRHWAQDLVKFRILLSRTVDLPSNMLTVSDATGSVASGADLAGLFPGRVGFTIRVQRFGAAPDSVHVVPPMNINAGDTPEATAGRIRDAINAIPGLSARVSVNPPEVGDPNGSADILITDSQNGRITITDLSSVIDQDSTQIVAVSDVNLNFLIRNGFGDYHVGHPHERNLYKMLDTGDDRIDIFVVQSFDGRPNLLGFTVTAQSDLDANRQPLSGMFNTIVMRADSADDTDNQPYALPHEIGHALLDCALHADSSRQLMFPTLINITDVNDPKRLIAIDPPATNWENMISRPDGGTGSQRIRMNTLARVLDKSSGLLHS
;
A
#
# COMPACT_ATOMS: atom_id res chain seq x y z
N MET A 1 -42.33 37.87 18.91
CA MET A 1 -41.33 38.43 17.99
C MET A 1 -40.54 37.26 17.44
N PRO A 2 -40.30 37.21 16.11
CA PRO A 2 -39.50 36.16 15.49
C PRO A 2 -38.15 36.01 16.22
N THR A 3 -37.80 34.78 16.54
CA THR A 3 -36.56 34.48 17.27
C THR A 3 -35.51 33.98 16.29
N VAL A 4 -34.29 34.50 16.37
CA VAL A 4 -33.18 34.00 15.55
C VAL A 4 -32.45 32.91 16.33
N VAL A 5 -32.30 31.74 15.71
CA VAL A 5 -31.60 30.59 16.27
C VAL A 5 -30.35 30.32 15.42
N THR A 6 -29.22 30.09 16.09
CA THR A 6 -27.98 29.67 15.42
C THR A 6 -27.97 28.16 15.26
N ALA A 7 -27.94 27.68 14.02
CA ALA A 7 -27.89 26.25 13.70
C ALA A 7 -26.60 25.60 14.26
N GLN A 8 -26.74 24.37 14.74
CA GLN A 8 -25.64 23.49 15.15
C GLN A 8 -25.38 22.41 14.08
N ASP A 9 -24.29 21.68 14.22
CA ASP A 9 -24.02 20.53 13.35
C ASP A 9 -25.15 19.49 13.43
N GLY A 10 -25.64 19.08 12.26
CA GLY A 10 -26.75 18.13 12.13
C GLY A 10 -28.14 18.78 12.17
N ASP A 11 -28.26 20.09 12.41
CA ASP A 11 -29.54 20.78 12.30
C ASP A 11 -30.02 20.87 10.85
N THR A 12 -31.34 20.86 10.71
CA THR A 12 -32.03 21.12 9.44
C THR A 12 -33.13 22.13 9.70
N LEU A 13 -33.62 22.81 8.66
CA LEU A 13 -34.79 23.69 8.81
C LEU A 13 -35.96 22.93 9.44
N CYS A 14 -36.15 21.66 9.09
CA CYS A 14 -37.26 20.87 9.59
C CYS A 14 -37.08 20.47 11.07
N THR A 15 -35.86 20.13 11.51
CA THR A 15 -35.60 19.88 12.95
C THR A 15 -35.75 21.17 13.76
N LEU A 16 -35.21 22.29 13.27
CA LEU A 16 -35.34 23.59 13.93
C LEU A 16 -36.79 24.07 14.04
N GLY A 17 -37.58 23.96 12.96
CA GLY A 17 -39.01 24.28 13.00
C GLY A 17 -39.74 23.44 14.04
N ILE A 18 -39.46 22.14 14.08
CA ILE A 18 -40.12 21.22 15.02
C ILE A 18 -39.71 21.48 16.47
N ASN A 19 -38.42 21.73 16.72
CA ASN A 19 -37.93 22.09 18.06
C ASN A 19 -38.56 23.39 18.57
N ASN A 20 -39.01 24.25 17.68
CA ASN A 20 -39.71 25.49 17.99
C ASN A 20 -41.25 25.40 17.87
N GLY A 21 -41.82 24.18 17.86
CA GLY A 21 -43.26 23.96 17.96
C GLY A 21 -44.03 23.90 16.64
N PHE A 22 -43.35 23.96 15.49
CA PHE A 22 -43.99 23.79 14.18
C PHE A 22 -44.06 22.30 13.78
N PRO A 23 -45.01 21.88 12.92
CA PRO A 23 -45.08 20.49 12.48
C PRO A 23 -43.94 20.08 11.53
N ASN A 24 -43.31 21.03 10.84
CA ASN A 24 -42.20 20.86 9.89
C ASN A 24 -41.57 22.24 9.57
N CYS A 25 -40.76 22.31 8.52
CA CYS A 25 -40.10 23.54 8.09
C CYS A 25 -40.94 24.50 7.22
N LEU A 26 -42.21 24.24 6.95
CA LEU A 26 -43.01 25.05 6.02
C LEU A 26 -43.06 26.53 6.45
N ALA A 27 -43.31 26.80 7.72
CA ALA A 27 -43.38 28.16 8.26
C ALA A 27 -42.04 28.89 8.15
N LEU A 28 -40.93 28.20 8.43
CA LEU A 28 -39.58 28.77 8.32
C LEU A 28 -39.23 29.08 6.85
N ARG A 29 -39.66 28.23 5.91
CA ARG A 29 -39.41 28.43 4.47
C ARG A 29 -40.20 29.59 3.86
N ALA A 30 -41.30 29.99 4.49
CA ALA A 30 -42.11 31.12 4.04
C ALA A 30 -41.52 32.48 4.41
N LEU A 31 -40.52 32.52 5.31
CA LEU A 31 -39.87 33.75 5.74
C LEU A 31 -38.78 34.19 4.74
N PRO A 32 -38.85 35.43 4.21
CA PRO A 32 -37.81 35.97 3.32
C PRO A 32 -36.40 35.96 3.93
N GLU A 33 -36.30 36.08 5.25
CA GLU A 33 -35.05 36.09 6.01
C GLU A 33 -34.29 34.76 5.87
N ASN A 34 -34.99 33.65 5.62
CA ASN A 34 -34.40 32.32 5.47
C ASN A 34 -34.13 31.95 4.00
N ALA A 35 -34.38 32.86 3.03
CA ALA A 35 -34.35 32.53 1.60
C ALA A 35 -32.99 31.96 1.13
N SER A 36 -31.88 32.42 1.71
CA SER A 36 -30.52 31.94 1.39
C SER A 36 -30.23 30.51 1.86
N LEU A 37 -31.06 29.96 2.75
CA LEU A 37 -30.88 28.65 3.38
C LEU A 37 -31.71 27.55 2.71
N LEU A 38 -32.59 27.90 1.76
CA LEU A 38 -33.61 26.97 1.25
C LEU A 38 -33.07 25.89 0.31
N ASN A 39 -31.91 26.14 -0.31
CA ASN A 39 -31.33 25.34 -1.40
C ASN A 39 -30.00 24.67 -1.03
N ARG A 40 -29.66 24.61 0.26
CA ARG A 40 -28.46 23.91 0.75
C ARG A 40 -28.71 23.31 2.14
N PRO A 41 -27.92 22.31 2.57
CA PRO A 41 -27.87 21.93 3.98
C PRO A 41 -27.49 23.12 4.87
N LEU A 42 -28.01 23.13 6.11
CA LEU A 42 -27.56 24.10 7.11
C LEU A 42 -26.14 23.76 7.56
N ALA A 43 -25.33 24.78 7.77
CA ALA A 43 -24.01 24.69 8.38
C ALA A 43 -24.08 25.25 9.81
N ALA A 44 -23.22 24.76 10.70
CA ALA A 44 -23.09 25.36 12.02
C ALA A 44 -22.78 26.85 11.90
N GLY A 45 -23.47 27.66 12.70
CA GLY A 45 -23.37 29.12 12.66
C GLY A 45 -24.39 29.83 11.76
N ASP A 46 -25.10 29.10 10.89
CA ASP A 46 -26.20 29.68 10.11
C ASP A 46 -27.27 30.28 11.04
N GLN A 47 -27.68 31.50 10.75
CA GLN A 47 -28.73 32.19 11.50
C GLN A 47 -30.09 31.90 10.85
N VAL A 48 -30.97 31.23 11.59
CA VAL A 48 -32.30 30.81 11.13
C VAL A 48 -33.36 31.59 11.88
N THR A 49 -34.20 32.34 11.16
CA THR A 49 -35.33 33.05 11.74
C THR A 49 -36.49 32.08 11.95
N ILE A 50 -36.96 32.00 13.20
CA ILE A 50 -38.11 31.22 13.62
C ILE A 50 -39.31 32.16 13.75
N PRO A 51 -40.43 31.92 13.04
CA PRO A 51 -41.62 32.73 13.16
C PRO A 51 -42.26 32.56 14.55
N ASP A 52 -43.10 33.52 14.93
CA ASP A 52 -43.93 33.39 16.13
C ASP A 52 -44.95 32.25 15.95
N LEU A 53 -45.27 31.54 17.04
CA LEU A 53 -46.33 30.53 17.03
C LEU A 53 -47.70 31.23 17.00
N ASP A 54 -48.53 30.86 16.03
CA ASP A 54 -49.94 31.24 16.02
C ASP A 54 -50.67 30.52 17.16
N ILE A 55 -51.12 31.28 18.16
CA ILE A 55 -51.89 30.75 19.28
C ILE A 55 -53.34 30.63 18.84
N SER A 56 -53.86 29.40 18.84
CA SER A 56 -55.28 29.10 18.63
C SER A 56 -55.89 28.64 19.94
N ASP A 57 -56.89 29.35 20.43
CA ASP A 57 -57.68 28.90 21.59
C ASP A 57 -58.68 27.82 21.16
N SER A 58 -58.78 26.75 21.96
CA SER A 58 -59.78 25.71 21.75
C SER A 58 -61.17 26.27 22.12
N PRO A 59 -62.22 26.03 21.30
CA PRO A 59 -63.58 26.51 21.59
C PRO A 59 -64.24 25.78 22.78
N VAL A 60 -63.58 24.76 23.34
CA VAL A 60 -64.08 23.98 24.48
C VAL A 60 -63.63 24.63 25.78
N GLY A 61 -64.57 25.03 26.63
CA GLY A 61 -64.27 25.55 27.96
C GLY A 61 -63.57 24.47 28.80
N THR A 62 -62.43 24.83 29.38
CA THR A 62 -61.65 23.95 30.27
C THR A 62 -61.39 24.65 31.59
N ASP A 63 -61.43 23.90 32.69
CA ASP A 63 -61.22 24.45 34.04
C ASP A 63 -59.74 24.83 34.28
N GLN A 64 -58.82 24.46 33.37
CA GLN A 64 -57.39 24.71 33.45
C GLN A 64 -56.79 25.00 32.07
N LEU A 65 -55.81 25.92 31.99
CA LEU A 65 -55.04 26.14 30.77
C LEU A 65 -54.14 24.94 30.47
N HIS A 66 -54.48 24.15 29.45
CA HIS A 66 -53.63 23.06 28.95
C HIS A 66 -52.78 23.56 27.77
N LYS A 67 -51.45 23.61 27.96
CA LYS A 67 -50.50 23.86 26.87
C LYS A 67 -50.10 22.53 26.23
N PHE A 68 -50.52 22.32 24.99
CA PHE A 68 -50.11 21.17 24.19
C PHE A 68 -48.90 21.55 23.34
N GLN A 69 -47.76 20.93 23.58
CA GLN A 69 -46.59 21.06 22.71
C GLN A 69 -46.55 19.84 21.78
N ILE A 70 -46.40 20.07 20.47
CA ILE A 70 -46.08 18.98 19.53
C ILE A 70 -44.76 18.36 20.01
N ARG A 71 -44.76 17.05 20.29
CA ARG A 71 -43.52 16.36 20.66
C ARG A 71 -42.49 16.58 19.55
N GLY A 72 -41.31 17.04 19.94
CA GLY A 72 -40.21 17.29 19.02
C GLY A 72 -39.87 16.05 18.17
N ARG A 73 -39.42 16.27 16.95
CA ARG A 73 -38.88 15.21 16.09
C ARG A 73 -37.41 15.08 16.40
N GLN A 74 -36.99 13.89 16.84
CA GLN A 74 -35.59 13.56 16.90
C GLN A 74 -35.23 12.88 15.57
N VAL A 75 -34.37 13.55 14.79
CA VAL A 75 -33.77 12.96 13.59
C VAL A 75 -32.27 12.91 13.77
N GLY A 76 -31.66 11.79 13.43
CA GLY A 76 -30.21 11.64 13.43
C GLY A 76 -29.78 10.49 12.54
N ILE A 77 -28.53 10.53 12.10
CA ILE A 77 -27.90 9.47 11.34
C ILE A 77 -26.49 9.25 11.88
N ARG A 78 -26.07 7.99 11.99
CA ARG A 78 -24.74 7.63 12.46
C ARG A 78 -24.29 6.29 11.88
N PHE A 79 -22.97 6.10 11.78
CA PHE A 79 -22.37 4.79 11.54
C PHE A 79 -22.22 4.04 12.86
N VAL A 80 -22.53 2.75 12.87
CA VAL A 80 -22.38 1.85 14.02
C VAL A 80 -21.86 0.50 13.52
N HIS A 81 -21.25 -0.32 14.38
CA HIS A 81 -20.83 -1.66 13.96
C HIS A 81 -22.03 -2.63 13.89
N GLY A 82 -22.92 -2.60 14.89
CA GLY A 82 -23.92 -3.64 15.10
C GLY A 82 -23.50 -4.65 16.17
N SER A 83 -22.97 -4.17 17.29
CA SER A 83 -22.26 -4.96 18.30
C SER A 83 -23.08 -6.08 18.93
N ARG A 84 -22.45 -7.25 19.16
CA ARG A 84 -23.03 -8.40 19.88
C ARG A 84 -23.58 -8.08 21.27
N ASN A 85 -22.86 -7.26 22.03
CA ASN A 85 -23.01 -7.17 23.48
C ASN A 85 -23.75 -5.92 23.97
N LEU A 86 -24.08 -5.00 23.07
CA LEU A 86 -24.73 -3.75 23.42
C LEU A 86 -26.15 -3.72 22.86
N PRO A 87 -27.15 -3.26 23.64
CA PRO A 87 -28.43 -2.85 23.09
C PRO A 87 -28.24 -1.87 21.92
N PHE A 88 -29.11 -1.93 20.91
CA PHE A 88 -28.98 -1.11 19.70
C PHE A 88 -28.91 0.40 20.03
N ASP A 89 -29.57 0.87 21.08
CA ASP A 89 -29.55 2.28 21.48
C ASP A 89 -28.23 2.71 22.15
N GLN A 90 -27.42 1.74 22.59
CA GLN A 90 -26.12 1.92 23.23
C GLN A 90 -24.94 1.57 22.30
N ASP A 91 -25.20 1.08 21.10
CA ASP A 91 -24.16 0.79 20.11
C ASP A 91 -23.31 2.05 19.83
N LEU A 92 -22.00 1.86 19.78
CA LEU A 92 -21.06 2.96 19.65
C LEU A 92 -21.11 3.55 18.24
N THR A 93 -21.09 4.88 18.19
CA THR A 93 -20.90 5.59 16.93
C THR A 93 -19.47 5.36 16.46
N LEU A 94 -19.30 4.90 15.22
CA LEU A 94 -17.98 4.73 14.62
C LEU A 94 -17.40 6.10 14.27
N ALA A 95 -16.15 6.33 14.67
CA ALA A 95 -15.41 7.56 14.34
C ALA A 95 -14.71 7.48 12.98
N ASN A 96 -14.51 6.27 12.47
CA ASN A 96 -13.90 5.96 11.18
C ASN A 96 -14.45 4.64 10.65
N LEU A 97 -14.25 4.39 9.36
CA LEU A 97 -14.49 3.10 8.70
C LEU A 97 -13.19 2.55 8.12
N ASN A 98 -13.13 1.26 7.87
CA ASN A 98 -12.00 0.59 7.24
C ASN A 98 -12.45 -0.21 6.02
N ILE A 99 -11.49 -0.57 5.18
CA ILE A 99 -11.72 -1.48 4.06
C ILE A 99 -11.68 -2.91 4.59
N SER A 100 -12.73 -3.69 4.29
CA SER A 100 -12.80 -5.09 4.76
C SER A 100 -11.73 -5.94 4.08
N ASN A 101 -11.06 -6.77 4.88
CA ASN A 101 -10.12 -7.78 4.41
C ASN A 101 -10.76 -9.18 4.25
N PHE A 102 -12.09 -9.28 4.40
CA PHE A 102 -12.81 -10.53 4.22
C PHE A 102 -13.22 -10.71 2.76
N THR A 103 -13.35 -11.96 2.31
CA THR A 103 -14.05 -12.25 1.05
C THR A 103 -15.46 -11.64 1.09
N THR A 104 -15.81 -10.82 0.09
CA THR A 104 -17.00 -9.95 0.12
C THR A 104 -18.32 -10.67 0.44
N ASN A 105 -18.50 -11.91 -0.04
CA ASN A 105 -19.68 -12.71 0.28
C ASN A 105 -19.58 -13.60 1.54
N ARG A 106 -18.43 -13.65 2.22
CA ARG A 106 -18.13 -14.49 3.40
C ARG A 106 -18.02 -13.70 4.70
N ALA A 107 -18.13 -14.42 5.81
CA ALA A 107 -17.99 -13.89 7.16
C ALA A 107 -17.58 -15.00 8.16
N GLY A 108 -17.33 -14.63 9.42
CA GLY A 108 -16.92 -15.55 10.49
C GLY A 108 -15.42 -15.87 10.50
N ILE A 109 -14.91 -16.43 11.60
CA ILE A 109 -13.46 -16.56 11.88
C ILE A 109 -12.71 -17.33 10.78
N THR A 110 -13.35 -18.32 10.17
CA THR A 110 -12.75 -19.15 9.12
C THR A 110 -13.28 -18.84 7.72
N GLU A 111 -14.04 -17.74 7.55
CA GLU A 111 -14.76 -17.38 6.32
C GLU A 111 -15.68 -18.48 5.74
N GLY A 112 -16.06 -19.48 6.55
CA GLY A 112 -16.93 -20.58 6.11
C GLY A 112 -18.39 -20.17 5.95
N ALA A 113 -18.81 -19.13 6.68
CA ALA A 113 -20.18 -18.65 6.67
C ALA A 113 -20.40 -17.60 5.58
N THR A 114 -21.64 -17.47 5.12
CA THR A 114 -22.06 -16.42 4.21
C THR A 114 -22.34 -15.14 4.98
N LEU A 115 -21.93 -13.98 4.44
CA LEU A 115 -22.31 -12.68 5.00
C LEU A 115 -23.85 -12.57 5.08
N ALA A 116 -24.34 -12.05 6.19
CA ALA A 116 -25.76 -11.86 6.42
C ALA A 116 -26.45 -11.03 5.32
N SER A 117 -27.73 -11.29 5.08
CA SER A 117 -28.54 -10.57 4.08
C SER A 117 -28.58 -9.05 4.33
N ALA A 118 -28.63 -8.27 3.26
CA ALA A 118 -28.83 -6.82 3.28
C ALA A 118 -30.09 -6.37 4.05
N SER A 119 -31.09 -7.25 4.17
CA SER A 119 -32.31 -6.99 4.93
C SER A 119 -32.21 -7.27 6.44
N LEU A 120 -31.12 -7.89 6.90
CA LEU A 120 -30.94 -8.25 8.30
C LEU A 120 -30.45 -7.05 9.13
N ALA A 121 -31.41 -6.28 9.65
CA ALA A 121 -31.11 -5.11 10.47
C ALA A 121 -30.60 -5.44 11.88
N THR A 122 -30.91 -6.64 12.39
CA THR A 122 -30.49 -7.11 13.72
C THR A 122 -29.04 -7.64 13.71
N PHE A 123 -28.55 -8.02 14.89
CA PHE A 123 -27.24 -8.64 15.07
C PHE A 123 -27.08 -9.94 14.26
N ASP A 124 -25.88 -10.16 13.72
CA ASP A 124 -25.43 -11.43 13.14
C ASP A 124 -24.02 -11.74 13.61
N GLN A 125 -23.82 -12.92 14.19
CA GLN A 125 -22.53 -13.29 14.79
C GLN A 125 -21.41 -13.45 13.76
N ASN A 126 -21.70 -13.91 12.55
CA ASN A 126 -20.66 -14.13 11.57
C ASN A 126 -20.19 -12.80 10.99
N ALA A 127 -21.13 -11.89 10.71
CA ALA A 127 -20.81 -10.54 10.23
C ALA A 127 -20.04 -9.72 11.27
N ASP A 128 -20.37 -9.82 12.56
CA ASP A 128 -19.68 -9.15 13.68
C ASP A 128 -18.20 -9.57 13.84
N VAL A 129 -17.80 -10.75 13.34
CA VAL A 129 -16.38 -11.16 13.34
C VAL A 129 -15.51 -10.26 12.45
N ASP A 130 -16.09 -9.71 11.38
CA ASP A 130 -15.41 -8.74 10.54
C ASP A 130 -15.60 -7.34 11.16
N SER A 131 -14.58 -6.89 11.89
CA SER A 131 -14.58 -5.60 12.58
C SER A 131 -14.75 -4.39 11.66
N ASP A 132 -14.49 -4.56 10.36
CA ASP A 132 -14.57 -3.50 9.37
C ASP A 132 -15.97 -3.42 8.70
N THR A 133 -16.87 -4.36 9.04
CA THR A 133 -18.28 -4.19 8.71
C THR A 133 -18.92 -3.08 9.54
N PHE A 134 -19.93 -2.43 8.95
CA PHE A 134 -20.69 -1.39 9.62
C PHE A 134 -22.16 -1.41 9.22
N LYS A 135 -22.98 -0.67 9.94
CA LYS A 135 -24.37 -0.38 9.63
C LYS A 135 -24.58 1.13 9.67
N VAL A 136 -25.58 1.60 8.95
CA VAL A 136 -26.09 2.95 9.15
C VAL A 136 -27.34 2.90 10.00
N GLU A 137 -27.32 3.63 11.11
CA GLU A 137 -28.48 3.81 11.97
C GLU A 137 -29.12 5.18 11.72
N VAL A 138 -30.43 5.16 11.49
CA VAL A 138 -31.27 6.36 11.41
C VAL A 138 -32.19 6.39 12.61
N ILE A 139 -32.21 7.52 13.31
CA ILE A 139 -33.20 7.84 14.33
C ILE A 139 -34.19 8.77 13.66
N ASP A 140 -35.47 8.41 13.65
CA ASP A 140 -36.55 9.29 13.20
C ASP A 140 -37.86 8.92 13.92
N THR A 141 -38.33 9.83 14.79
CA THR A 141 -39.56 9.63 15.56
C THR A 141 -40.85 9.79 14.74
N ARG A 142 -40.76 10.27 13.49
CA ARG A 142 -41.92 10.55 12.61
C ARG A 142 -41.81 9.86 11.24
N ALA A 143 -40.86 8.95 11.06
CA ALA A 143 -40.71 8.19 9.83
C ALA A 143 -42.02 7.45 9.44
N PRO A 144 -42.59 7.73 8.26
CA PRO A 144 -43.92 7.24 7.86
C PRO A 144 -43.92 5.75 7.47
N GLY A 145 -42.75 5.15 7.21
CA GLY A 145 -42.64 3.80 6.66
C GLY A 145 -41.38 3.05 7.09
N SER A 146 -41.17 1.88 6.49
CA SER A 146 -39.97 1.04 6.59
C SER A 146 -39.90 0.15 5.34
N PRO A 147 -38.73 -0.04 4.71
CA PRO A 147 -37.43 0.54 5.06
C PRO A 147 -37.35 2.04 4.70
N LEU A 148 -36.41 2.73 5.34
CA LEU A 148 -35.95 4.07 4.95
C LEU A 148 -34.81 3.94 3.95
N GLU A 149 -34.77 4.82 2.96
CA GLU A 149 -33.66 4.90 2.02
C GLU A 149 -32.53 5.75 2.60
N VAL A 150 -31.30 5.24 2.52
CA VAL A 150 -30.09 5.92 2.99
C VAL A 150 -29.05 5.84 1.90
N ILE A 151 -28.49 6.98 1.50
CA ILE A 151 -27.39 7.02 0.53
C ILE A 151 -26.08 6.92 1.31
N VAL A 152 -25.24 5.95 0.99
CA VAL A 152 -23.88 5.83 1.54
C VAL A 152 -22.89 5.95 0.41
N GLU A 153 -21.99 6.92 0.48
CA GLU A 153 -21.11 7.27 -0.64
C GLU A 153 -19.75 7.76 -0.16
N PRO A 154 -18.66 7.48 -0.90
CA PRO A 154 -17.39 8.12 -0.64
C PRO A 154 -17.38 9.57 -1.15
N LEU A 155 -16.57 10.40 -0.50
CA LEU A 155 -16.27 11.78 -0.89
C LEU A 155 -14.86 11.83 -1.47
N ARG A 156 -14.72 12.57 -2.57
CA ARG A 156 -13.45 12.76 -3.28
C ARG A 156 -12.53 13.64 -2.45
N PRO A 157 -11.29 13.22 -2.14
CA PRO A 157 -10.33 14.08 -1.46
C PRO A 157 -9.93 15.25 -2.34
N THR A 158 -9.69 16.39 -1.71
CA THR A 158 -9.05 17.56 -2.32
C THR A 158 -7.71 17.79 -1.67
N TYR A 159 -6.73 18.25 -2.46
CA TYR A 159 -5.38 18.50 -1.99
C TYR A 159 -5.00 19.96 -2.21
N ASP A 160 -4.12 20.47 -1.37
CA ASP A 160 -3.49 21.77 -1.58
C ASP A 160 -2.34 21.68 -2.59
N ALA A 161 -1.67 22.81 -2.83
CA ALA A 161 -0.54 22.88 -3.75
C ALA A 161 0.68 22.03 -3.31
N GLY A 162 0.74 21.63 -2.04
CA GLY A 162 1.76 20.75 -1.48
C GLY A 162 1.35 19.27 -1.49
N ASN A 163 0.28 18.89 -2.20
CA ASN A 163 -0.32 17.56 -2.18
C ASN A 163 -0.74 17.08 -0.77
N SER A 164 -1.02 18.00 0.15
CA SER A 164 -1.59 17.66 1.46
C SER A 164 -3.12 17.68 1.38
N LEU A 165 -3.76 16.68 2.00
CA LEU A 165 -5.22 16.59 2.08
C LEU A 165 -5.78 17.84 2.77
N ASN A 166 -6.68 18.56 2.09
CA ASN A 166 -7.23 19.83 2.58
C ASN A 166 -8.76 19.86 2.66
N GLY A 167 -9.44 18.81 2.21
CA GLY A 167 -10.90 18.71 2.26
C GLY A 167 -11.44 17.58 1.40
N HIS A 168 -12.76 17.59 1.24
CA HIS A 168 -13.49 16.60 0.47
C HIS A 168 -14.66 17.23 -0.28
N ILE A 169 -14.93 16.74 -1.48
CA ILE A 169 -16.06 17.15 -2.31
C ILE A 169 -16.84 15.92 -2.78
N GLU A 170 -18.03 16.13 -3.34
CA GLU A 170 -18.77 15.05 -3.98
C GLU A 170 -18.07 14.64 -5.27
N PHE A 171 -18.11 13.35 -5.60
CA PHE A 171 -17.81 12.92 -6.96
C PHE A 171 -18.87 13.46 -7.93
N ASP A 172 -18.48 13.65 -9.19
CA ASP A 172 -19.38 14.19 -10.20
C ASP A 172 -20.54 13.22 -10.51
N GLY A 173 -21.75 13.78 -10.64
CA GLY A 173 -22.95 13.06 -11.07
C GLY A 173 -24.02 12.85 -10.00
N ASP A 174 -24.99 12.00 -10.34
CA ASP A 174 -26.17 11.69 -9.51
C ASP A 174 -25.95 10.36 -8.77
N PRO A 175 -26.05 10.32 -7.43
CA PRO A 175 -25.88 9.08 -6.65
C PRO A 175 -26.89 7.99 -7.01
N HIS A 176 -28.03 8.34 -7.62
CA HIS A 176 -29.04 7.38 -8.09
C HIS A 176 -28.81 6.90 -9.52
N ASN A 177 -27.79 7.42 -10.22
CA ASN A 177 -27.44 7.00 -11.58
C ASN A 177 -26.13 6.20 -11.57
N PRO A 178 -26.20 4.85 -11.65
CA PRO A 178 -25.01 3.98 -11.66
C PRO A 178 -24.03 4.25 -12.80
N GLY A 179 -24.47 4.92 -13.87
CA GLY A 179 -23.59 5.31 -14.99
C GLY A 179 -22.77 6.58 -14.73
N SER A 180 -22.99 7.27 -13.61
CA SER A 180 -22.21 8.43 -13.20
C SER A 180 -21.09 8.03 -12.22
N THR A 181 -20.00 8.79 -12.18
CA THR A 181 -18.86 8.54 -11.27
C THR A 181 -19.30 8.42 -9.81
N ARG A 182 -20.21 9.30 -9.38
CA ARG A 182 -20.79 9.25 -8.03
C ARG A 182 -21.69 8.05 -7.82
N GLY A 183 -22.65 7.79 -8.72
CA GLY A 183 -23.60 6.70 -8.55
C GLY A 183 -22.95 5.32 -8.64
N PHE A 184 -21.89 5.15 -9.42
CA PHE A 184 -21.08 3.92 -9.45
C PHE A 184 -20.43 3.59 -8.10
N ARG A 185 -20.17 4.61 -7.28
CA ARG A 185 -19.54 4.49 -5.95
C ARG A 185 -20.53 4.50 -4.80
N SER A 186 -21.78 4.89 -5.07
CA SER A 186 -22.82 5.10 -4.08
C SER A 186 -23.63 3.83 -3.85
N LEU A 187 -23.95 3.55 -2.59
CA LEU A 187 -24.91 2.54 -2.19
C LEU A 187 -26.22 3.19 -1.77
N ILE A 188 -27.33 2.76 -2.38
CA ILE A 188 -28.68 3.08 -1.91
C ILE A 188 -29.12 2.00 -0.91
N GLY A 189 -28.79 2.23 0.36
CA GLY A 189 -29.06 1.34 1.48
C GLY A 189 -30.53 1.38 1.93
N ARG A 190 -31.00 0.25 2.48
CA ARG A 190 -32.35 0.12 3.05
C ARG A 190 -32.26 -0.08 4.57
N ALA A 191 -32.60 0.96 5.33
CA ALA A 191 -32.63 0.92 6.78
C ALA A 191 -34.00 0.42 7.28
N HIS A 192 -34.04 -0.79 7.83
CA HIS A 192 -35.27 -1.41 8.35
C HIS A 192 -35.52 -1.03 9.80
N ARG A 193 -36.79 -0.91 10.16
CA ARG A 193 -37.25 -0.54 11.50
C ARG A 193 -36.86 -1.59 12.55
N LEU A 194 -36.22 -1.14 13.63
CA LEU A 194 -35.91 -1.94 14.82
C LEU A 194 -36.85 -1.59 15.99
N THR A 195 -37.16 -0.31 16.14
CA THR A 195 -38.11 0.19 17.15
C THR A 195 -39.06 1.20 16.52
N SER A 196 -39.96 1.79 17.32
CA SER A 196 -40.83 2.87 16.84
C SER A 196 -40.08 4.10 16.31
N THR A 197 -38.78 4.26 16.64
CA THR A 197 -37.99 5.46 16.32
C THR A 197 -36.63 5.18 15.67
N ARG A 198 -36.18 3.93 15.60
CA ARG A 198 -34.84 3.56 15.10
C ARG A 198 -34.89 2.58 13.95
N PHE A 199 -34.01 2.79 12.99
CA PHE A 199 -33.87 2.03 11.76
C PHE A 199 -32.41 1.70 11.51
N ARG A 200 -32.11 0.51 10.97
CA ARG A 200 -30.74 0.11 10.60
C ARG A 200 -30.70 -0.62 9.27
N THR A 201 -29.62 -0.40 8.53
CA THR A 201 -29.28 -1.24 7.37
C THR A 201 -28.86 -2.66 7.81
N GLY A 202 -28.72 -3.57 6.85
CA GLY A 202 -27.86 -4.74 7.02
C GLY A 202 -26.39 -4.35 7.25
N TYR A 203 -25.53 -5.35 7.49
CA TYR A 203 -24.09 -5.13 7.52
C TYR A 203 -23.60 -4.73 6.12
N LEU A 204 -22.83 -3.66 6.08
CA LEU A 204 -22.24 -3.05 4.91
C LEU A 204 -20.71 -3.16 5.00
N ARG A 205 -20.04 -3.06 3.84
CA ARG A 205 -18.58 -3.10 3.71
C ARG A 205 -18.08 -2.00 2.77
N LEU A 206 -16.91 -1.46 3.07
CA LEU A 206 -16.13 -0.72 2.09
C LEU A 206 -15.29 -1.71 1.28
N VAL A 207 -15.27 -1.55 -0.04
CA VAL A 207 -14.51 -2.37 -0.98
C VAL A 207 -13.77 -1.49 -1.98
N VAL A 208 -12.70 -1.99 -2.58
CA VAL A 208 -11.74 -1.18 -3.36
C VAL A 208 -11.75 -1.47 -4.86
N ASP A 209 -12.49 -2.49 -5.27
CA ASP A 209 -12.62 -2.88 -6.67
C ASP A 209 -14.07 -3.22 -7.02
N ASP A 210 -14.34 -3.21 -8.32
CA ASP A 210 -15.65 -3.36 -8.91
C ASP A 210 -16.16 -4.81 -8.89
N ILE A 211 -15.26 -5.80 -8.83
CA ILE A 211 -15.60 -7.21 -8.68
C ILE A 211 -16.27 -7.44 -7.32
N ASP A 212 -15.63 -6.98 -6.26
CA ASP A 212 -16.18 -7.01 -4.91
C ASP A 212 -17.47 -6.21 -4.81
N SER A 213 -17.47 -5.00 -5.38
CA SER A 213 -18.68 -4.18 -5.44
C SER A 213 -19.84 -4.93 -6.09
N GLY A 214 -19.59 -5.61 -7.21
CA GLY A 214 -20.57 -6.39 -7.94
C GLY A 214 -21.05 -7.65 -7.20
N GLU A 215 -20.20 -8.31 -6.42
CA GLU A 215 -20.55 -9.55 -5.71
C GLU A 215 -21.67 -9.33 -4.66
N ARG A 216 -21.68 -8.16 -4.01
CA ARG A 216 -22.66 -7.79 -2.98
C ARG A 216 -23.16 -6.35 -3.13
N ALA A 217 -23.57 -5.95 -4.33
CA ALA A 217 -23.96 -4.56 -4.67
C ALA A 217 -24.99 -3.87 -3.75
N SER A 218 -25.77 -4.62 -2.95
CA SER A 218 -26.69 -4.04 -1.94
C SER A 218 -26.08 -3.84 -0.55
N GLN A 219 -24.81 -4.20 -0.36
CA GLN A 219 -24.09 -4.19 0.92
C GLN A 219 -22.67 -3.63 0.80
N THR A 220 -22.22 -3.24 -0.39
CA THR A 220 -20.87 -2.74 -0.65
C THR A 220 -20.91 -1.27 -1.05
N VAL A 221 -19.93 -0.52 -0.56
CA VAL A 221 -19.66 0.86 -0.97
C VAL A 221 -18.28 0.86 -1.62
N LEU A 222 -18.22 1.22 -2.89
CA LEU A 222 -16.98 1.18 -3.67
C LEU A 222 -16.13 2.43 -3.41
N VAL A 223 -15.01 2.23 -2.72
CA VAL A 223 -13.99 3.23 -2.43
C VAL A 223 -12.72 2.86 -3.21
N THR A 224 -12.67 3.22 -4.49
CA THR A 224 -11.53 2.93 -5.36
C THR A 224 -10.78 4.21 -5.79
N ASP A 225 -9.57 4.05 -6.34
CA ASP A 225 -8.79 5.12 -6.96
C ASP A 225 -9.45 5.64 -8.25
N MET A 226 -8.80 6.59 -8.95
CA MET A 226 -9.22 7.08 -10.26
C MET A 226 -8.11 7.05 -11.32
N VAL A 227 -7.08 6.20 -11.13
CA VAL A 227 -5.95 6.13 -12.06
C VAL A 227 -6.41 5.77 -13.47
N ILE A 228 -7.36 4.82 -13.59
CA ILE A 228 -7.97 4.42 -14.87
C ILE A 228 -8.75 5.58 -15.52
N ASN A 229 -9.30 6.49 -14.72
CA ASN A 229 -9.98 7.70 -15.17
C ASN A 229 -9.04 8.91 -15.30
N HIS A 230 -7.72 8.66 -15.38
CA HIS A 230 -6.67 9.67 -15.54
C HIS A 230 -6.52 10.66 -14.37
N ASP A 231 -6.96 10.28 -13.17
CA ASP A 231 -6.72 11.03 -11.94
C ASP A 231 -5.97 10.16 -10.91
N SER A 232 -4.65 10.29 -10.91
CA SER A 232 -3.77 9.56 -10.00
C SER A 232 -3.71 10.11 -8.57
N GLN A 233 -4.34 11.27 -8.31
CA GLN A 233 -4.34 11.93 -6.99
C GLN A 233 -5.40 11.36 -6.06
N VAL A 234 -6.47 10.74 -6.59
CA VAL A 234 -7.50 10.11 -5.76
C VAL A 234 -6.91 8.87 -5.07
N GLU A 235 -6.57 9.03 -3.80
CA GLU A 235 -6.09 8.00 -2.89
C GLU A 235 -7.28 7.38 -2.14
N ILE A 236 -7.25 6.08 -1.90
CA ILE A 236 -8.37 5.33 -1.32
C ILE A 236 -8.58 5.72 0.15
N LEU A 237 -7.50 5.71 0.94
CA LEU A 237 -7.56 5.97 2.38
C LEU A 237 -7.71 7.47 2.73
N ASP A 238 -7.58 8.35 1.74
CA ASP A 238 -7.84 9.78 1.90
C ASP A 238 -9.30 10.14 1.62
N GLN A 239 -10.14 9.20 1.17
CA GLN A 239 -11.59 9.42 1.02
C GLN A 239 -12.30 9.43 2.38
N ASP A 240 -13.43 10.12 2.43
CA ASP A 240 -14.38 10.09 3.56
C ASP A 240 -15.65 9.40 3.13
N VAL A 241 -16.40 8.81 4.06
CA VAL A 241 -17.67 8.18 3.77
C VAL A 241 -18.79 8.97 4.40
N ARG A 242 -19.77 9.33 3.58
CA ARG A 242 -20.96 10.06 4.00
C ARG A 242 -22.18 9.16 3.93
N ALA A 243 -22.98 9.18 4.99
CA ALA A 243 -24.35 8.67 4.95
C ALA A 243 -25.34 9.83 4.96
N THR A 244 -26.35 9.76 4.08
CA THR A 244 -27.39 10.78 3.93
C THR A 244 -28.78 10.15 4.04
N TYR A 245 -29.62 10.72 4.90
CA TYR A 245 -31.06 10.40 4.98
C TYR A 245 -31.89 11.65 4.65
N VAL A 246 -32.80 11.52 3.68
CA VAL A 246 -33.72 12.59 3.27
C VAL A 246 -35.05 12.44 4.01
N LEU A 247 -35.49 13.50 4.68
CA LEU A 247 -36.73 13.50 5.46
C LEU A 247 -37.94 13.42 4.50
N SER A 248 -38.63 12.27 4.51
CA SER A 248 -39.71 11.96 3.56
C SER A 248 -40.96 12.85 3.68
N ASP A 249 -41.23 13.36 4.88
CA ASP A 249 -42.32 14.26 5.23
C ASP A 249 -41.93 15.75 5.18
N CYS A 250 -40.72 16.06 4.68
CA CYS A 250 -40.31 17.43 4.43
C CYS A 250 -41.22 18.06 3.35
N PRO A 251 -41.82 19.24 3.61
CA PRO A 251 -42.77 19.88 2.69
C PRO A 251 -42.11 20.53 1.45
N ALA A 252 -40.78 20.52 1.38
CA ALA A 252 -40.04 21.09 0.25
C ALA A 252 -40.16 20.22 -1.01
N ALA A 253 -39.88 20.84 -2.16
CA ALA A 253 -39.66 20.11 -3.42
C ALA A 253 -38.55 19.04 -3.24
N PRO A 254 -38.60 17.91 -3.97
CA PRO A 254 -37.74 16.74 -3.72
C PRO A 254 -36.24 17.04 -3.58
N ASP A 255 -35.71 17.90 -4.43
CA ASP A 255 -34.31 18.37 -4.47
C ASP A 255 -33.93 19.24 -3.27
N ALA A 256 -34.88 20.04 -2.77
CA ALA A 256 -34.70 20.96 -1.66
C ALA A 256 -35.11 20.38 -0.29
N ARG A 257 -35.45 19.08 -0.21
CA ARG A 257 -35.82 18.42 1.06
C ARG A 257 -34.68 18.46 2.06
N CYS A 258 -35.05 18.57 3.34
CA CYS A 258 -34.10 18.52 4.43
C CYS A 258 -33.41 17.15 4.46
N ARG A 259 -32.10 17.17 4.69
CA ARG A 259 -31.23 16.00 4.74
C ARG A 259 -30.51 16.02 6.08
N VAL A 260 -30.39 14.87 6.71
CA VAL A 260 -29.42 14.68 7.80
C VAL A 260 -28.25 13.87 7.26
N GLN A 261 -27.05 14.26 7.67
CA GLN A 261 -25.82 13.68 7.15
C GLN A 261 -24.85 13.41 8.30
N THR A 262 -24.05 12.37 8.13
CA THR A 262 -22.87 12.10 8.95
C THR A 262 -21.73 11.75 8.00
N VAL A 263 -20.53 12.22 8.32
CA VAL A 263 -19.31 11.94 7.56
C VAL A 263 -18.30 11.36 8.52
N VAL A 264 -17.63 10.29 8.13
CA VAL A 264 -16.53 9.70 8.89
C VAL A 264 -15.36 9.42 7.94
N PRO A 265 -14.12 9.62 8.36
CA PRO A 265 -12.96 9.26 7.57
C PRO A 265 -12.87 7.75 7.37
N ILE A 266 -12.28 7.35 6.25
CA ILE A 266 -11.65 6.03 6.17
C ILE A 266 -10.37 6.09 6.99
N GLY A 267 -9.98 4.99 7.65
CA GLY A 267 -8.72 4.91 8.39
C GLY A 267 -7.56 5.46 7.55
N ARG A 268 -6.96 6.57 7.99
CA ARG A 268 -5.99 7.34 7.17
C ARG A 268 -4.70 6.60 6.87
N GLY A 269 -4.44 5.54 7.61
CA GLY A 269 -3.33 4.63 7.35
C GLY A 269 -1.95 5.26 7.47
N ARG A 270 -0.96 4.55 6.93
CA ARG A 270 0.46 4.92 7.01
C ARG A 270 1.11 4.84 5.64
N PHE A 271 2.15 5.64 5.43
CA PHE A 271 2.92 5.62 4.20
C PHE A 271 4.03 4.58 4.26
N VAL A 272 4.12 3.80 3.19
CA VAL A 272 5.29 3.04 2.79
C VAL A 272 5.94 3.78 1.63
N ASP A 273 7.21 4.07 1.80
CA ASP A 273 8.00 4.76 0.80
C ASP A 273 8.59 3.73 -0.17
N VAL A 274 8.52 4.03 -1.47
CA VAL A 274 9.05 3.18 -2.54
C VAL A 274 9.92 3.99 -3.51
N ALA A 275 10.95 3.35 -4.03
CA ALA A 275 11.79 3.87 -5.10
C ALA A 275 11.76 2.91 -6.30
N LEU A 276 11.44 3.43 -7.49
CA LEU A 276 11.28 2.62 -8.70
C LEU A 276 12.50 2.78 -9.61
N HIS A 277 13.09 1.68 -10.04
CA HIS A 277 14.24 1.62 -10.93
C HIS A 277 13.93 0.71 -12.10
N VAL A 278 13.70 1.29 -13.28
CA VAL A 278 13.52 0.51 -14.50
C VAL A 278 14.84 0.37 -15.22
N LEU A 279 15.30 -0.86 -15.42
CA LEU A 279 16.58 -1.11 -16.07
C LEU A 279 16.43 -1.08 -17.59
N ARG A 280 17.49 -0.70 -18.30
CA ARG A 280 17.53 -0.71 -19.77
C ARG A 280 18.66 -1.57 -20.31
N ALA A 281 18.43 -2.17 -21.47
CA ALA A 281 19.41 -3.02 -22.16
C ALA A 281 20.54 -2.18 -22.78
N THR A 282 20.14 -1.11 -23.47
CA THR A 282 21.05 -0.23 -24.21
C THR A 282 21.36 0.98 -23.35
N PRO A 283 22.60 1.11 -22.86
CA PRO A 283 23.03 2.20 -22.02
C PRO A 283 22.88 3.55 -22.72
N SER A 284 22.39 4.56 -22.01
CA SER A 284 22.29 5.92 -22.53
C SER A 284 23.11 6.94 -21.74
N GLY A 285 23.56 6.59 -20.54
CA GLY A 285 24.18 7.52 -19.59
C GLY A 285 23.24 8.57 -19.00
N VAL A 286 21.96 8.54 -19.37
CA VAL A 286 20.96 9.51 -18.91
C VAL A 286 20.06 8.83 -17.89
N VAL A 287 20.04 9.29 -16.64
CA VAL A 287 19.00 8.91 -15.69
C VAL A 287 17.72 9.66 -16.05
N GLU A 288 16.72 8.95 -16.56
CA GLU A 288 15.41 9.56 -16.85
C GLU A 288 14.54 9.46 -15.61
N THR A 289 13.93 10.57 -15.19
CA THR A 289 13.02 10.61 -14.04
C THR A 289 11.60 11.03 -14.42
N THR A 290 11.39 11.41 -15.68
CA THR A 290 10.10 11.89 -16.20
C THR A 290 9.38 10.74 -16.91
N PRO A 291 8.20 10.31 -16.43
CA PRO A 291 7.40 9.31 -17.13
C PRO A 291 7.05 9.76 -18.56
N GLY A 292 7.32 8.92 -19.55
CA GLY A 292 7.13 9.24 -20.98
C GLY A 292 8.20 10.17 -21.57
N GLY A 293 9.26 10.47 -20.82
CA GLY A 293 10.39 11.25 -21.29
C GLY A 293 11.19 10.56 -22.42
N PRO A 294 12.01 11.30 -23.18
CA PRO A 294 12.75 10.77 -24.32
C PRO A 294 13.73 9.65 -23.95
N ALA A 295 14.20 9.61 -22.69
CA ALA A 295 15.10 8.57 -22.20
C ALA A 295 14.38 7.53 -21.31
N ASP A 296 13.04 7.49 -21.31
CA ASP A 296 12.22 6.50 -20.60
C ASP A 296 12.14 5.18 -21.41
N ASN A 297 13.29 4.64 -21.82
CA ASN A 297 13.41 3.50 -22.73
C ASN A 297 13.85 2.21 -22.01
N GLY A 298 13.37 2.03 -20.78
CA GLY A 298 13.60 0.82 -19.99
C GLY A 298 12.87 -0.40 -20.54
N VAL A 299 13.01 -1.53 -19.85
CA VAL A 299 12.26 -2.76 -20.17
C VAL A 299 10.73 -2.59 -20.04
N VAL A 300 10.30 -1.61 -19.26
CA VAL A 300 8.93 -1.07 -19.20
C VAL A 300 9.03 0.47 -19.19
N ARG A 301 7.91 1.20 -19.29
CA ARG A 301 7.92 2.66 -19.08
C ARG A 301 7.73 2.99 -17.61
N LEU A 302 8.26 4.13 -17.15
CA LEU A 302 8.06 4.57 -15.77
C LEU A 302 6.59 4.75 -15.42
N GLN A 303 5.77 5.22 -16.37
CA GLN A 303 4.33 5.39 -16.15
C GLN A 303 3.62 4.06 -15.86
N ASP A 304 4.11 2.95 -16.42
CA ASP A 304 3.48 1.63 -16.37
C ASP A 304 3.62 1.04 -14.96
N ILE A 305 4.84 1.00 -14.44
CA ILE A 305 5.10 0.54 -13.06
C ILE A 305 4.47 1.47 -12.02
N ARG A 306 4.43 2.79 -12.27
CA ARG A 306 3.72 3.75 -11.42
C ARG A 306 2.22 3.47 -11.37
N LYS A 307 1.62 3.11 -12.52
CA LYS A 307 0.21 2.69 -12.60
C LYS A 307 -0.04 1.45 -11.73
N ARG A 308 0.86 0.45 -11.75
CA ARG A 308 0.72 -0.75 -10.89
C ARG A 308 0.75 -0.45 -9.40
N ILE A 309 1.64 0.43 -8.95
CA ILE A 309 1.64 0.92 -7.55
C ILE A 309 0.32 1.60 -7.22
N ASN A 310 -0.11 2.54 -8.08
CA ASN A 310 -1.27 3.38 -7.81
C ASN A 310 -2.63 2.67 -8.01
N ILE A 311 -2.66 1.48 -8.59
CA ILE A 311 -3.86 0.65 -8.74
C ILE A 311 -3.76 -0.55 -7.81
N PHE A 312 -2.94 -1.55 -8.15
CA PHE A 312 -2.99 -2.85 -7.50
C PHE A 312 -2.42 -2.81 -6.08
N CYS A 313 -1.31 -2.09 -5.86
CA CYS A 313 -0.74 -1.99 -4.52
C CYS A 313 -1.66 -1.17 -3.61
N ARG A 314 -2.10 0.02 -4.04
CA ARG A 314 -3.05 0.85 -3.28
C ARG A 314 -4.33 0.11 -2.90
N ARG A 315 -5.02 -0.50 -3.86
CA ARG A 315 -6.27 -1.23 -3.60
C ARG A 315 -6.06 -2.33 -2.56
N HIS A 316 -5.04 -3.15 -2.76
CA HIS A 316 -4.85 -4.32 -1.94
C HIS A 316 -4.43 -3.95 -0.51
N TRP A 317 -3.46 -3.04 -0.37
CA TRP A 317 -2.91 -2.64 0.93
C TRP A 317 -3.76 -1.62 1.69
N ALA A 318 -4.77 -1.02 1.04
CA ALA A 318 -5.78 -0.23 1.75
C ALA A 318 -6.55 -1.07 2.80
N GLN A 319 -6.63 -2.40 2.62
CA GLN A 319 -7.23 -3.34 3.59
C GLN A 319 -6.45 -3.43 4.91
N ASP A 320 -5.16 -3.07 4.92
CA ASP A 320 -4.32 -3.00 6.13
C ASP A 320 -3.89 -1.55 6.44
N LEU A 321 -4.67 -0.58 5.92
CA LEU A 321 -4.44 0.85 6.11
C LEU A 321 -3.03 1.30 5.67
N VAL A 322 -2.52 0.78 4.56
CA VAL A 322 -1.22 1.15 3.99
C VAL A 322 -1.40 1.91 2.67
N LYS A 323 -0.69 3.04 2.54
CA LYS A 323 -0.56 3.85 1.32
C LYS A 323 0.86 3.83 0.81
N PHE A 324 1.02 4.06 -0.50
CA PHE A 324 2.34 4.13 -1.14
C PHE A 324 2.70 5.54 -1.55
N ARG A 325 3.93 5.94 -1.23
CA ARG A 325 4.53 7.17 -1.72
C ARG A 325 5.76 6.82 -2.55
N ILE A 326 5.70 7.19 -3.82
CA ILE A 326 6.81 7.02 -4.77
C ILE A 326 7.77 8.18 -4.55
N LEU A 327 8.86 7.94 -3.81
CA LEU A 327 9.90 8.95 -3.55
C LEU A 327 10.73 9.23 -4.79
N LEU A 328 10.96 8.20 -5.59
CA LEU A 328 11.76 8.23 -6.79
C LEU A 328 11.18 7.28 -7.82
N SER A 329 11.21 7.67 -9.09
CA SER A 329 11.04 6.76 -10.21
C SER A 329 12.02 7.13 -11.30
N ARG A 330 12.89 6.19 -11.69
CA ARG A 330 13.92 6.44 -12.70
C ARG A 330 14.16 5.26 -13.62
N THR A 331 14.46 5.56 -14.88
CA THR A 331 15.03 4.58 -15.83
C THR A 331 16.54 4.73 -15.77
N VAL A 332 17.27 3.62 -15.65
CA VAL A 332 18.73 3.60 -15.39
C VAL A 332 19.43 2.51 -16.19
N ASP A 333 20.72 2.71 -16.42
CA ASP A 333 21.58 1.72 -17.07
C ASP A 333 21.90 0.56 -16.12
N LEU A 334 22.11 -0.63 -16.68
CA LEU A 334 22.63 -1.75 -15.91
C LEU A 334 24.04 -1.46 -15.37
N PRO A 335 24.29 -1.70 -14.07
CA PRO A 335 25.63 -1.56 -13.51
C PRO A 335 26.55 -2.68 -13.99
N SER A 336 27.78 -2.33 -14.34
CA SER A 336 28.82 -3.25 -14.85
C SER A 336 30.19 -2.97 -14.23
N ASN A 337 30.17 -2.46 -13.00
CA ASN A 337 31.28 -1.76 -12.36
C ASN A 337 31.73 -2.43 -11.05
N MET A 338 31.48 -3.73 -10.91
CA MET A 338 31.82 -4.50 -9.71
C MET A 338 32.67 -5.72 -10.04
N LEU A 339 33.72 -5.93 -9.24
CA LEU A 339 34.45 -7.19 -9.12
C LEU A 339 34.00 -7.91 -7.83
N THR A 340 34.01 -9.24 -7.84
CA THR A 340 33.82 -10.07 -6.64
C THR A 340 35.03 -10.95 -6.42
N VAL A 341 35.40 -11.16 -5.16
CA VAL A 341 36.52 -11.99 -4.70
C VAL A 341 35.96 -13.14 -3.88
N SER A 342 36.26 -14.37 -4.29
CA SER A 342 35.85 -15.61 -3.62
C SER A 342 34.34 -15.75 -3.40
N ASP A 343 33.54 -15.35 -4.39
CA ASP A 343 32.10 -15.55 -4.30
C ASP A 343 31.75 -17.02 -4.03
N ALA A 344 30.73 -17.25 -3.19
CA ALA A 344 30.24 -18.57 -2.76
C ALA A 344 31.23 -19.49 -2.01
N THR A 345 32.39 -19.00 -1.61
CA THR A 345 33.38 -19.84 -0.88
C THR A 345 34.04 -19.12 0.28
N GLY A 346 34.26 -17.80 0.17
CA GLY A 346 35.02 -17.03 1.16
C GLY A 346 36.46 -17.53 1.38
N SER A 347 36.98 -18.39 0.50
CA SER A 347 38.27 -19.03 0.65
C SER A 347 39.42 -18.03 0.82
N VAL A 348 40.32 -18.38 1.73
CA VAL A 348 41.59 -17.69 1.89
C VAL A 348 42.50 -18.08 0.73
N ALA A 349 43.26 -17.13 0.19
CA ALA A 349 44.15 -17.35 -0.94
C ALA A 349 45.27 -18.35 -0.62
N SER A 350 45.57 -19.22 -1.57
CA SER A 350 46.68 -20.18 -1.49
C SER A 350 48.03 -19.52 -1.80
N GLY A 351 47.98 -18.38 -2.50
CA GLY A 351 49.13 -17.64 -3.03
C GLY A 351 49.67 -18.21 -4.34
N ALA A 352 49.03 -19.23 -4.91
CA ALA A 352 49.49 -19.93 -6.10
C ALA A 352 48.39 -20.05 -7.16
N ASP A 353 48.79 -20.04 -8.43
CA ASP A 353 47.91 -20.24 -9.58
C ASP A 353 47.27 -21.64 -9.59
N LEU A 354 46.36 -21.90 -10.53
CA LEU A 354 45.63 -23.17 -10.59
C LEU A 354 46.55 -24.40 -10.72
N ALA A 355 47.70 -24.25 -11.37
CA ALA A 355 48.70 -25.30 -11.52
C ALA A 355 49.64 -25.45 -10.30
N GLY A 356 49.63 -24.48 -9.38
CA GLY A 356 50.54 -24.42 -8.23
C GLY A 356 52.00 -24.10 -8.61
N LEU A 357 52.23 -23.58 -9.81
CA LEU A 357 53.59 -23.37 -10.38
C LEU A 357 54.05 -21.92 -10.29
N PHE A 358 53.11 -20.97 -10.27
CA PHE A 358 53.41 -19.55 -10.22
C PHE A 358 52.53 -18.85 -9.16
N PRO A 359 52.90 -17.64 -8.70
CA PRO A 359 52.01 -16.85 -7.86
C PRO A 359 50.69 -16.59 -8.59
N GLY A 360 49.56 -16.80 -7.90
CA GLY A 360 48.24 -16.44 -8.41
C GLY A 360 48.16 -14.93 -8.64
N ARG A 361 47.60 -14.49 -9.77
CA ARG A 361 47.58 -13.07 -10.16
C ARG A 361 46.23 -12.60 -10.65
N VAL A 362 45.94 -11.33 -10.39
CA VAL A 362 44.75 -10.66 -10.92
C VAL A 362 45.12 -9.32 -11.54
N GLY A 363 44.69 -9.11 -12.79
CA GLY A 363 44.77 -7.86 -13.55
C GLY A 363 43.56 -7.74 -14.47
N PHE A 364 43.26 -6.54 -14.92
CA PHE A 364 42.08 -6.25 -15.75
C PHE A 364 42.16 -4.86 -16.38
N THR A 365 41.25 -4.58 -17.31
CA THR A 365 41.07 -3.27 -17.94
C THR A 365 39.77 -2.65 -17.44
N ILE A 366 39.81 -1.38 -17.05
CA ILE A 366 38.64 -0.55 -16.75
C ILE A 366 38.39 0.35 -17.96
N ARG A 367 37.20 0.28 -18.54
CA ARG A 367 36.72 1.17 -19.59
C ARG A 367 35.68 2.11 -19.01
N VAL A 368 35.87 3.41 -19.20
CA VAL A 368 34.94 4.46 -18.79
C VAL A 368 34.33 5.09 -20.02
N GLN A 369 33.02 4.92 -20.17
CA GLN A 369 32.21 5.55 -21.20
C GLN A 369 31.51 6.79 -20.63
N ARG A 370 31.71 7.96 -21.23
CA ARG A 370 31.09 9.22 -20.83
C ARG A 370 30.17 9.71 -21.94
N PHE A 371 28.87 9.73 -21.66
CA PHE A 371 27.84 10.05 -22.66
C PHE A 371 27.68 11.57 -22.95
N GLY A 372 28.49 12.41 -22.29
CA GLY A 372 28.55 13.85 -22.50
C GLY A 372 29.74 14.27 -23.37
N ALA A 373 30.18 15.52 -23.21
CA ALA A 373 31.34 16.05 -23.95
C ALA A 373 32.70 15.58 -23.41
N ALA A 374 32.74 14.97 -22.22
CA ALA A 374 33.97 14.44 -21.65
C ALA A 374 34.41 13.19 -22.44
N PRO A 375 35.72 13.04 -22.74
CA PRO A 375 36.19 11.90 -23.52
C PRO A 375 36.13 10.61 -22.69
N ASP A 376 35.88 9.50 -23.37
CA ASP A 376 36.04 8.15 -22.80
C ASP A 376 37.49 7.92 -22.35
N SER A 377 37.69 7.01 -21.39
CA SER A 377 39.03 6.61 -20.96
C SER A 377 39.17 5.11 -20.74
N VAL A 378 40.40 4.61 -20.88
CA VAL A 378 40.75 3.20 -20.67
C VAL A 378 41.93 3.14 -19.73
N HIS A 379 41.82 2.33 -18.68
CA HIS A 379 42.84 2.20 -17.65
C HIS A 379 43.17 0.73 -17.43
N VAL A 380 44.45 0.39 -17.52
CA VAL A 380 44.94 -0.98 -17.29
C VAL A 380 45.39 -1.09 -15.84
N VAL A 381 44.80 -2.04 -15.11
CA VAL A 381 45.30 -2.48 -13.81
C VAL A 381 46.22 -3.69 -14.07
N PRO A 382 47.54 -3.52 -13.97
CA PRO A 382 48.47 -4.61 -14.28
C PRO A 382 48.30 -5.78 -13.30
N PRO A 383 48.58 -7.03 -13.73
CA PRO A 383 48.49 -8.19 -12.86
C PRO A 383 49.29 -8.03 -11.57
N MET A 384 48.62 -8.17 -10.43
CA MET A 384 49.23 -8.17 -9.10
C MET A 384 49.16 -9.56 -8.47
N ASN A 385 50.20 -9.93 -7.72
CA ASN A 385 50.22 -11.21 -7.00
C ASN A 385 49.22 -11.19 -5.84
N ILE A 386 48.52 -12.30 -5.65
CA ILE A 386 47.73 -12.59 -4.47
C ILE A 386 48.64 -13.33 -3.49
N ASN A 387 48.70 -12.86 -2.23
CA ASN A 387 49.56 -13.45 -1.23
C ASN A 387 48.87 -14.65 -0.56
N ALA A 388 49.67 -15.67 -0.21
CA ALA A 388 49.16 -16.79 0.57
C ALA A 388 48.65 -16.33 1.93
N GLY A 389 47.48 -16.81 2.35
CA GLY A 389 46.85 -16.48 3.63
C GLY A 389 45.95 -15.24 3.60
N ASP A 390 45.80 -14.59 2.45
CA ASP A 390 44.93 -13.42 2.34
C ASP A 390 43.44 -13.76 2.36
N THR A 391 42.70 -13.07 3.22
CA THR A 391 41.24 -13.10 3.20
C THR A 391 40.70 -12.43 1.93
N PRO A 392 39.45 -12.73 1.51
CA PRO A 392 38.83 -12.02 0.39
C PRO A 392 38.84 -10.49 0.57
N GLU A 393 38.64 -9.99 1.79
CA GLU A 393 38.74 -8.56 2.12
C GLU A 393 40.14 -7.99 1.86
N ALA A 394 41.20 -8.71 2.25
CA ALA A 394 42.58 -8.25 2.09
C ALA A 394 42.97 -8.17 0.60
N THR A 395 42.60 -9.17 -0.20
CA THR A 395 42.77 -9.14 -1.66
C THR A 395 41.96 -8.02 -2.30
N ALA A 396 40.68 -7.86 -1.91
CA ALA A 396 39.84 -6.77 -2.39
C ALA A 396 40.41 -5.39 -2.05
N GLY A 397 41.00 -5.23 -0.87
CA GLY A 397 41.70 -4.02 -0.43
C GLY A 397 42.86 -3.65 -1.34
N ARG A 398 43.69 -4.62 -1.75
CA ARG A 398 44.79 -4.37 -2.70
C ARG A 398 44.29 -3.98 -4.08
N ILE A 399 43.24 -4.63 -4.57
CA ILE A 399 42.63 -4.27 -5.86
C ILE A 399 42.06 -2.84 -5.79
N ARG A 400 41.34 -2.51 -4.71
CA ARG A 400 40.82 -1.17 -4.45
C ARG A 400 41.94 -0.12 -4.48
N ASP A 401 43.05 -0.38 -3.80
CA ASP A 401 44.16 0.58 -3.72
C ASP A 401 44.82 0.81 -5.09
N ALA A 402 44.94 -0.23 -5.91
CA ALA A 402 45.41 -0.10 -7.29
C ALA A 402 44.45 0.72 -8.16
N ILE A 403 43.13 0.57 -7.97
CA ILE A 403 42.13 1.38 -8.68
C ILE A 403 42.18 2.84 -8.20
N ASN A 404 42.25 3.08 -6.90
CA ASN A 404 42.29 4.43 -6.32
C ASN A 404 43.56 5.21 -6.67
N ALA A 405 44.63 4.52 -7.09
CA ALA A 405 45.82 5.16 -7.63
C ALA A 405 45.60 5.76 -9.04
N ILE A 406 44.52 5.39 -9.73
CA ILE A 406 44.19 5.90 -11.06
C ILE A 406 43.39 7.21 -10.92
N PRO A 407 43.89 8.35 -11.46
CA PRO A 407 43.19 9.62 -11.36
C PRO A 407 41.77 9.56 -11.96
N GLY A 408 40.79 10.03 -11.19
CA GLY A 408 39.39 10.12 -11.61
C GLY A 408 38.55 8.87 -11.32
N LEU A 409 39.17 7.77 -10.86
CA LEU A 409 38.46 6.58 -10.39
C LEU A 409 38.48 6.50 -8.87
N SER A 410 37.44 5.87 -8.32
CA SER A 410 37.35 5.50 -6.92
C SER A 410 36.76 4.10 -6.80
N ALA A 411 37.25 3.32 -5.85
CA ALA A 411 36.74 2.00 -5.51
C ALA A 411 36.51 1.88 -4.00
N ARG A 412 35.46 1.13 -3.64
CA ARG A 412 35.17 0.73 -2.25
C ARG A 412 35.05 -0.78 -2.16
N VAL A 413 35.49 -1.33 -1.03
CA VAL A 413 35.30 -2.75 -0.69
C VAL A 413 34.02 -2.89 0.13
N SER A 414 33.23 -3.91 -0.18
CA SER A 414 32.07 -4.34 0.60
C SER A 414 32.24 -5.82 0.95
N VAL A 415 32.49 -6.11 2.22
CA VAL A 415 32.60 -7.49 2.71
C VAL A 415 31.20 -8.07 2.88
N ASN A 416 30.98 -9.26 2.32
CA ASN A 416 29.70 -9.96 2.40
C ASN A 416 29.72 -10.93 3.58
N PRO A 417 28.55 -11.26 4.16
CA PRO A 417 28.47 -12.34 5.13
C PRO A 417 28.87 -13.69 4.50
N PRO A 418 29.32 -14.67 5.30
CA PRO A 418 29.58 -16.03 4.83
C PRO A 418 28.28 -16.72 4.38
N GLU A 419 28.42 -17.59 3.38
CA GLU A 419 27.39 -18.58 3.04
C GLU A 419 27.33 -19.68 4.12
N VAL A 420 26.23 -20.42 4.15
CA VAL A 420 26.01 -21.48 5.13
C VAL A 420 27.05 -22.58 4.93
N GLY A 421 27.88 -22.77 5.94
CA GLY A 421 28.95 -23.77 5.95
C GLY A 421 30.34 -23.20 5.66
N ASP A 422 30.42 -21.94 5.19
CA ASP A 422 31.70 -21.29 4.93
C ASP A 422 32.22 -20.55 6.17
N PRO A 423 33.54 -20.62 6.43
CA PRO A 423 34.13 -19.96 7.59
C PRO A 423 34.27 -18.44 7.41
N ASN A 424 34.25 -17.94 6.17
CA ASN A 424 34.54 -16.56 5.81
C ASN A 424 33.56 -16.04 4.74
N GLY A 425 33.39 -14.72 4.69
CA GLY A 425 32.63 -14.04 3.66
C GLY A 425 33.43 -13.71 2.41
N SER A 426 32.75 -13.56 1.27
CA SER A 426 33.32 -13.00 0.04
C SER A 426 33.48 -11.47 0.15
N ALA A 427 34.11 -10.83 -0.83
CA ALA A 427 34.23 -9.37 -0.88
C ALA A 427 33.95 -8.83 -2.28
N ASP A 428 33.16 -7.76 -2.36
CA ASP A 428 32.90 -7.03 -3.60
C ASP A 428 33.76 -5.75 -3.66
N ILE A 429 34.13 -5.33 -4.87
CA ILE A 429 34.82 -4.06 -5.14
C ILE A 429 33.95 -3.26 -6.12
N LEU A 430 33.36 -2.17 -5.63
CA LEU A 430 32.48 -1.31 -6.42
C LEU A 430 33.27 -0.10 -6.91
N ILE A 431 33.26 0.14 -8.22
CA ILE A 431 34.08 1.16 -8.89
C ILE A 431 33.18 2.31 -9.38
N THR A 432 33.61 3.55 -9.18
CA THR A 432 32.91 4.76 -9.63
C THR A 432 33.86 5.69 -10.37
N ASP A 433 33.34 6.41 -11.36
CA ASP A 433 34.05 7.49 -12.05
C ASP A 433 33.62 8.84 -11.48
N SER A 434 34.59 9.71 -11.23
CA SER A 434 34.37 11.07 -10.70
C SER A 434 33.53 11.98 -11.60
N GLN A 435 33.37 11.62 -12.88
CA GLN A 435 32.55 12.34 -13.85
C GLN A 435 31.26 11.58 -14.19
N ASN A 436 30.86 10.61 -13.36
CA ASN A 436 29.68 9.77 -13.55
C ASN A 436 29.68 8.97 -14.87
N GLY A 437 30.88 8.65 -15.40
CA GLY A 437 31.02 7.74 -16.52
C GLY A 437 30.58 6.32 -16.18
N ARG A 438 30.02 5.62 -17.16
CA ARG A 438 29.69 4.20 -17.06
C ARG A 438 30.98 3.38 -17.12
N ILE A 439 31.14 2.49 -16.15
CA ILE A 439 32.31 1.62 -16.05
C ILE A 439 31.96 0.23 -16.58
N THR A 440 32.84 -0.31 -17.44
CA THR A 440 32.86 -1.72 -17.84
C THR A 440 34.24 -2.29 -17.55
N ILE A 441 34.29 -3.49 -16.98
CA ILE A 441 35.55 -4.19 -16.71
C ILE A 441 35.74 -5.28 -17.77
N THR A 442 36.90 -5.28 -18.42
CA THR A 442 37.28 -6.25 -19.47
C THR A 442 38.66 -6.84 -19.18
N ASP A 443 39.06 -7.84 -19.98
CA ASP A 443 40.42 -8.40 -19.96
C ASP A 443 40.87 -8.88 -18.58
N LEU A 444 39.93 -9.39 -17.77
CA LEU A 444 40.24 -9.98 -16.48
C LEU A 444 41.18 -11.19 -16.67
N SER A 445 42.18 -11.30 -15.80
CA SER A 445 43.10 -12.44 -15.77
C SER A 445 42.34 -13.76 -15.87
N SER A 446 42.85 -14.66 -16.71
CA SER A 446 42.21 -15.95 -16.94
C SER A 446 42.19 -16.76 -15.64
N VAL A 447 41.17 -17.60 -15.45
CA VAL A 447 41.02 -18.41 -14.21
C VAL A 447 42.25 -19.28 -13.94
N ILE A 448 42.99 -19.70 -14.97
CA ILE A 448 44.20 -20.52 -14.78
C ILE A 448 45.37 -19.73 -14.18
N ASP A 449 45.41 -18.41 -14.38
CA ASP A 449 46.47 -17.53 -13.86
C ASP A 449 46.11 -16.92 -12.50
N GLN A 450 44.84 -16.98 -12.10
CA GLN A 450 44.34 -16.50 -10.82
C GLN A 450 44.69 -17.46 -9.67
N ASP A 451 44.53 -16.99 -8.43
CA ASP A 451 44.72 -17.83 -7.25
C ASP A 451 43.79 -19.05 -7.30
N SER A 452 44.37 -20.24 -7.12
CA SER A 452 43.68 -21.53 -7.22
C SER A 452 42.51 -21.71 -6.27
N THR A 453 42.48 -20.95 -5.17
CA THR A 453 41.44 -21.05 -4.13
C THR A 453 40.58 -19.81 -4.03
N GLN A 454 41.07 -18.66 -4.53
CA GLN A 454 40.40 -17.37 -4.44
C GLN A 454 40.23 -16.73 -5.82
N ILE A 455 39.09 -17.04 -6.44
CA ILE A 455 38.76 -16.53 -7.77
C ILE A 455 38.20 -15.11 -7.68
N VAL A 456 38.67 -14.24 -8.56
CA VAL A 456 38.12 -12.91 -8.83
C VAL A 456 37.28 -12.99 -10.10
N ALA A 457 36.09 -12.42 -10.08
CA ALA A 457 35.18 -12.37 -11.23
C ALA A 457 34.58 -10.97 -11.42
N VAL A 458 34.22 -10.62 -12.65
CA VAL A 458 33.41 -9.43 -12.96
C VAL A 458 31.94 -9.78 -12.76
N SER A 459 31.18 -8.90 -12.11
CA SER A 459 29.73 -9.00 -12.09
C SER A 459 29.13 -8.37 -13.36
N ASP A 460 28.72 -9.21 -14.30
CA ASP A 460 28.12 -8.79 -15.57
C ASP A 460 26.58 -8.82 -15.48
N VAL A 461 26.01 -7.79 -14.84
CA VAL A 461 24.56 -7.70 -14.66
C VAL A 461 23.89 -7.53 -16.01
N ASN A 462 22.93 -8.40 -16.30
CA ASN A 462 22.14 -8.36 -17.51
C ASN A 462 20.64 -8.39 -17.17
N LEU A 463 19.80 -8.12 -18.17
CA LEU A 463 18.35 -8.06 -17.98
C LEU A 463 17.68 -9.42 -17.78
N ASN A 464 18.37 -10.53 -18.10
CA ASN A 464 17.99 -11.88 -17.70
C ASN A 464 18.67 -12.19 -16.36
N PHE A 465 18.06 -11.67 -15.30
CA PHE A 465 18.70 -11.47 -14.02
C PHE A 465 18.96 -12.80 -13.28
N LEU A 466 20.17 -12.95 -12.77
CA LEU A 466 20.60 -14.12 -12.00
C LEU A 466 20.45 -13.83 -10.50
N ILE A 467 19.84 -14.77 -9.78
CA ILE A 467 19.60 -14.69 -8.34
C ILE A 467 20.13 -15.92 -7.61
N ARG A 468 20.55 -15.75 -6.35
CA ARG A 468 20.95 -16.83 -5.45
C ARG A 468 19.76 -17.19 -4.55
N ASN A 469 19.26 -18.43 -4.62
CA ASN A 469 17.98 -18.82 -4.01
C ASN A 469 18.05 -20.04 -3.08
N GLY A 470 19.16 -20.20 -2.36
CA GLY A 470 19.15 -21.12 -1.23
C GLY A 470 18.53 -20.43 -0.02
N PHE A 471 17.60 -21.07 0.70
CA PHE A 471 17.11 -20.55 1.99
C PHE A 471 18.24 -20.27 2.99
N GLY A 472 19.40 -20.92 2.81
CA GLY A 472 20.59 -20.69 3.63
C GLY A 472 21.38 -19.43 3.26
N ASP A 473 21.41 -19.03 1.98
CA ASP A 473 22.36 -18.03 1.46
C ASP A 473 21.67 -16.78 0.91
N TYR A 474 20.39 -16.66 1.23
CA TYR A 474 19.52 -15.57 0.87
C TYR A 474 20.07 -14.22 1.31
N HIS A 475 20.69 -14.17 2.50
CA HIS A 475 21.30 -12.97 3.08
C HIS A 475 22.59 -12.53 2.40
N VAL A 476 23.24 -13.41 1.64
CA VAL A 476 24.46 -13.11 0.88
C VAL A 476 24.11 -12.61 -0.52
N GLY A 477 23.12 -13.23 -1.17
CA GLY A 477 22.72 -12.91 -2.55
C GLY A 477 23.78 -13.25 -3.60
N HIS A 478 23.40 -13.22 -4.88
CA HIS A 478 24.31 -13.38 -6.03
C HIS A 478 25.09 -12.07 -6.30
N PRO A 479 26.30 -12.11 -6.91
CA PRO A 479 27.00 -10.89 -7.34
C PRO A 479 26.13 -9.94 -8.18
N HIS A 480 25.22 -10.46 -9.02
CA HIS A 480 24.32 -9.61 -9.82
C HIS A 480 23.37 -8.79 -8.95
N GLU A 481 22.84 -9.42 -7.89
CA GLU A 481 21.99 -8.80 -6.87
C GLU A 481 22.78 -7.72 -6.13
N ARG A 482 23.94 -8.07 -5.59
CA ARG A 482 24.78 -7.13 -4.84
C ARG A 482 25.24 -5.94 -5.70
N ASN A 483 25.60 -6.17 -6.96
CA ASN A 483 25.98 -5.08 -7.86
C ASN A 483 24.79 -4.16 -8.12
N LEU A 484 23.62 -4.73 -8.44
CA LEU A 484 22.41 -3.94 -8.69
C LEU A 484 22.00 -3.12 -7.47
N TYR A 485 21.82 -3.77 -6.32
CA TYR A 485 21.27 -3.16 -5.12
C TYR A 485 22.24 -2.14 -4.55
N LYS A 486 23.51 -2.50 -4.32
CA LYS A 486 24.49 -1.59 -3.70
C LYS A 486 24.87 -0.39 -4.57
N MET A 487 24.72 -0.48 -5.90
CA MET A 487 25.01 0.64 -6.81
C MET A 487 23.86 1.60 -6.99
N LEU A 488 22.63 1.10 -6.86
CA LEU A 488 21.42 1.89 -7.04
C LEU A 488 20.67 2.12 -5.73
N ASP A 489 21.26 1.68 -4.61
CA ASP A 489 20.76 1.82 -3.26
C ASP A 489 20.27 3.24 -3.03
N THR A 490 18.99 3.34 -2.70
CA THR A 490 18.44 4.62 -2.28
C THR A 490 18.44 4.74 -0.77
N GLY A 491 18.52 3.61 -0.03
CA GLY A 491 18.75 3.41 1.40
C GLY A 491 17.60 2.68 2.10
N ASP A 492 17.85 2.26 3.35
CA ASP A 492 17.10 1.18 4.03
C ASP A 492 15.68 1.51 4.56
N ASP A 493 15.25 2.78 4.53
CA ASP A 493 13.96 3.25 5.06
C ASP A 493 12.82 3.27 4.01
N ARG A 494 13.07 2.70 2.84
CA ARG A 494 12.09 2.55 1.74
C ARG A 494 12.23 1.17 1.09
N ILE A 495 11.30 0.84 0.21
CA ILE A 495 11.39 -0.35 -0.64
C ILE A 495 11.94 0.04 -2.01
N ASP A 496 13.10 -0.49 -2.38
CA ASP A 496 13.69 -0.33 -3.71
C ASP A 496 13.13 -1.40 -4.66
N ILE A 497 12.51 -0.99 -5.76
CA ILE A 497 11.84 -1.87 -6.73
C ILE A 497 12.54 -1.75 -8.07
N PHE A 498 13.23 -2.81 -8.47
CA PHE A 498 13.95 -2.92 -9.74
C PHE A 498 13.13 -3.70 -10.77
N VAL A 499 13.08 -3.23 -12.01
CA VAL A 499 12.41 -3.97 -13.09
C VAL A 499 13.43 -4.47 -14.11
N VAL A 500 13.45 -5.79 -14.30
CA VAL A 500 14.32 -6.52 -15.24
C VAL A 500 13.48 -7.19 -16.33
N GLN A 501 14.12 -7.70 -17.39
CA GLN A 501 13.38 -8.37 -18.47
C GLN A 501 12.86 -9.74 -18.02
N SER A 502 13.72 -10.55 -17.40
CA SER A 502 13.43 -11.93 -17.00
C SER A 502 14.37 -12.39 -15.89
N PHE A 503 14.10 -13.58 -15.34
CA PHE A 503 15.00 -14.26 -14.41
C PHE A 503 15.63 -15.49 -15.07
N ASP A 504 16.95 -15.59 -15.00
CA ASP A 504 17.69 -16.65 -15.70
C ASP A 504 17.38 -18.03 -15.12
N GLY A 505 17.13 -18.99 -16.00
CA GLY A 505 16.71 -20.36 -15.64
C GLY A 505 15.36 -20.45 -14.90
N ARG A 506 14.61 -19.35 -14.76
CA ARG A 506 13.40 -19.27 -13.91
C ARG A 506 12.22 -18.60 -14.63
N PRO A 507 11.67 -19.24 -15.68
CA PRO A 507 10.57 -18.66 -16.47
C PRO A 507 9.26 -18.47 -15.69
N ASN A 508 9.15 -19.03 -14.49
CA ASN A 508 7.96 -18.96 -13.64
C ASN A 508 8.08 -17.95 -12.50
N LEU A 509 9.23 -17.30 -12.32
CA LEU A 509 9.41 -16.27 -11.30
C LEU A 509 8.94 -14.93 -11.85
N LEU A 510 8.02 -14.26 -11.13
CA LEU A 510 7.49 -12.94 -11.50
C LEU A 510 8.16 -11.82 -10.72
N GLY A 511 8.51 -12.09 -9.46
CA GLY A 511 9.18 -11.15 -8.58
C GLY A 511 10.04 -11.89 -7.56
N PHE A 512 10.84 -11.13 -6.84
CA PHE A 512 11.69 -11.61 -5.76
C PHE A 512 11.99 -10.49 -4.77
N THR A 513 11.91 -10.76 -3.47
CA THR A 513 12.05 -9.73 -2.43
C THR A 513 13.05 -10.09 -1.35
N VAL A 514 14.15 -9.32 -1.28
CA VAL A 514 15.10 -9.39 -0.16
C VAL A 514 14.55 -8.66 1.05
N THR A 515 14.11 -9.41 2.06
CA THR A 515 13.62 -8.88 3.35
C THR A 515 14.77 -8.63 4.32
N ALA A 516 14.52 -8.00 5.47
CA ALA A 516 15.58 -7.75 6.47
C ALA A 516 15.98 -9.00 7.27
N GLN A 517 15.10 -10.01 7.31
CA GLN A 517 15.24 -11.26 8.03
C GLN A 517 15.61 -11.04 9.50
N SER A 518 14.93 -10.09 10.15
CA SER A 518 15.27 -9.63 11.50
C SER A 518 15.15 -10.71 12.58
N ASP A 519 14.50 -11.82 12.26
CA ASP A 519 14.39 -13.03 13.07
C ASP A 519 15.67 -13.88 13.07
N LEU A 520 16.54 -13.73 12.07
CA LEU A 520 17.81 -14.46 11.96
C LEU A 520 18.90 -13.87 12.85
N ASP A 521 19.96 -14.66 13.09
CA ASP A 521 21.16 -14.18 13.77
C ASP A 521 21.78 -13.03 12.97
N ALA A 522 22.37 -12.03 13.64
CA ALA A 522 22.87 -10.82 12.97
C ALA A 522 23.89 -11.08 11.84
N ASN A 523 24.64 -12.19 11.89
CA ASN A 523 25.57 -12.60 10.84
C ASN A 523 24.91 -13.35 9.67
N ARG A 524 23.61 -13.62 9.76
CA ARG A 524 22.75 -14.19 8.72
C ARG A 524 21.68 -13.21 8.22
N GLN A 525 21.76 -11.94 8.59
CA GLN A 525 20.88 -10.90 8.06
C GLN A 525 21.52 -10.27 6.81
N PRO A 526 20.73 -9.91 5.78
CA PRO A 526 21.26 -9.15 4.66
C PRO A 526 21.84 -7.82 5.10
N LEU A 527 22.84 -7.34 4.38
CA LEU A 527 23.49 -6.07 4.68
C LEU A 527 22.59 -4.88 4.30
N SER A 528 22.89 -3.73 4.93
CA SER A 528 22.37 -2.42 4.49
C SER A 528 22.63 -2.21 2.99
N GLY A 529 21.65 -1.67 2.28
CA GLY A 529 21.65 -1.54 0.82
C GLY A 529 21.36 -2.85 0.06
N MET A 530 20.88 -3.90 0.74
CA MET A 530 20.39 -5.13 0.11
C MET A 530 18.96 -5.51 0.51
N PHE A 531 18.57 -5.31 1.76
CA PHE A 531 17.20 -5.62 2.20
C PHE A 531 16.20 -4.53 1.81
N ASN A 532 14.91 -4.83 1.97
CA ASN A 532 13.78 -4.04 1.43
C ASN A 532 13.91 -3.82 -0.08
N THR A 533 14.43 -4.81 -0.80
CA THR A 533 14.64 -4.72 -2.24
C THR A 533 13.80 -5.75 -2.96
N ILE A 534 13.09 -5.31 -3.99
CA ILE A 534 12.26 -6.12 -4.87
C ILE A 534 12.85 -6.08 -6.27
N VAL A 535 12.94 -7.23 -6.92
CA VAL A 535 13.18 -7.34 -8.36
C VAL A 535 11.92 -7.89 -9.02
N MET A 536 11.37 -7.18 -9.98
CA MET A 536 10.19 -7.57 -10.75
C MET A 536 10.57 -7.91 -12.19
N ARG A 537 9.87 -8.89 -12.76
CA ARG A 537 9.92 -9.19 -14.19
C ARG A 537 9.08 -8.19 -14.98
N ALA A 538 9.50 -7.84 -16.19
CA ALA A 538 8.87 -6.79 -16.99
C ALA A 538 7.36 -6.99 -17.21
N ASP A 539 6.88 -8.19 -17.53
CA ASP A 539 5.46 -8.50 -17.76
C ASP A 539 4.61 -8.47 -16.47
N SER A 540 5.24 -8.52 -15.30
CA SER A 540 4.61 -8.31 -13.99
C SER A 540 4.62 -6.85 -13.53
N ALA A 541 5.27 -5.99 -14.32
CA ALA A 541 5.56 -4.59 -14.04
C ALA A 541 5.03 -3.63 -15.14
N ASP A 542 4.41 -4.16 -16.20
CA ASP A 542 3.95 -3.41 -17.38
C ASP A 542 2.61 -2.70 -17.18
N ASP A 543 2.03 -2.15 -18.25
CA ASP A 543 0.77 -1.39 -18.20
C ASP A 543 -0.49 -2.26 -18.28
N THR A 544 -0.31 -3.58 -18.46
CA THR A 544 -1.39 -4.53 -18.59
C THR A 544 -1.97 -4.90 -17.24
N ASP A 545 -3.16 -5.48 -17.29
CA ASP A 545 -3.86 -6.04 -16.14
C ASP A 545 -3.35 -7.46 -15.79
N ASN A 546 -2.34 -7.98 -16.49
CA ASN A 546 -1.78 -9.30 -16.18
C ASN A 546 -1.00 -9.27 -14.85
N GLN A 547 -1.08 -10.35 -14.08
CA GLN A 547 -0.27 -10.52 -12.86
C GLN A 547 -0.47 -9.37 -11.85
N PRO A 548 -1.72 -8.92 -11.58
CA PRO A 548 -2.00 -7.73 -10.77
C PRO A 548 -1.46 -7.86 -9.34
N TYR A 549 -1.32 -9.08 -8.84
CA TYR A 549 -0.93 -9.36 -7.46
C TYR A 549 0.55 -9.66 -7.27
N ALA A 550 1.36 -9.74 -8.33
CA ALA A 550 2.78 -10.05 -8.20
C ALA A 550 3.52 -8.98 -7.39
N LEU A 551 3.39 -7.69 -7.75
CA LEU A 551 4.08 -6.62 -7.03
C LEU A 551 3.54 -6.41 -5.60
N PRO A 552 2.21 -6.36 -5.35
CA PRO A 552 1.69 -6.31 -3.99
C PRO A 552 2.16 -7.48 -3.11
N HIS A 553 2.31 -8.69 -3.67
CA HIS A 553 2.82 -9.88 -2.99
C HIS A 553 4.28 -9.70 -2.56
N GLU A 554 5.14 -9.27 -3.47
CA GLU A 554 6.54 -8.98 -3.16
C GLU A 554 6.69 -7.90 -2.09
N ILE A 555 5.87 -6.84 -2.15
CA ILE A 555 5.80 -5.82 -1.09
C ILE A 555 5.43 -6.45 0.25
N GLY A 556 4.56 -7.47 0.25
CA GLY A 556 4.20 -8.20 1.46
C GLY A 556 5.37 -8.91 2.13
N HIS A 557 6.29 -9.48 1.35
CA HIS A 557 7.52 -10.06 1.90
C HIS A 557 8.34 -8.99 2.66
N ALA A 558 8.52 -7.81 2.06
CA ALA A 558 9.24 -6.70 2.68
C ALA A 558 8.54 -6.17 3.95
N LEU A 559 7.22 -5.92 3.89
CA LEU A 559 6.47 -5.33 4.99
C LEU A 559 6.28 -6.28 6.19
N LEU A 560 6.18 -7.58 5.93
CA LEU A 560 6.05 -8.61 6.96
C LEU A 560 7.39 -9.13 7.45
N ASP A 561 8.48 -8.68 6.84
CA ASP A 561 9.85 -9.18 7.04
C ASP A 561 9.89 -10.72 7.02
N CYS A 562 9.29 -11.31 5.99
CA CYS A 562 9.01 -12.74 5.96
C CYS A 562 9.09 -13.29 4.54
N ALA A 563 9.91 -14.32 4.34
CA ALA A 563 10.02 -15.04 3.07
C ALA A 563 8.98 -16.18 2.91
N LEU A 564 8.01 -16.28 3.82
CA LEU A 564 7.00 -17.34 3.79
C LEU A 564 5.78 -16.96 2.96
N HIS A 565 5.10 -17.99 2.48
CA HIS A 565 3.88 -17.88 1.71
C HIS A 565 2.68 -18.38 2.50
N ALA A 566 1.50 -17.88 2.12
CA ALA A 566 0.22 -18.39 2.56
C ALA A 566 -0.11 -19.76 1.94
N ASP A 567 -0.96 -20.53 2.61
CA ASP A 567 -1.46 -21.82 2.11
C ASP A 567 -2.76 -21.71 1.30
N SER A 568 -3.44 -20.56 1.37
CA SER A 568 -4.74 -20.34 0.73
C SER A 568 -4.59 -19.50 -0.53
N SER A 569 -5.14 -19.99 -1.65
CA SER A 569 -5.13 -19.26 -2.92
C SER A 569 -5.92 -17.96 -2.91
N ARG A 570 -6.68 -17.67 -1.86
CA ARG A 570 -7.41 -16.39 -1.68
C ARG A 570 -6.59 -15.32 -0.96
N GLN A 571 -5.43 -15.68 -0.42
CA GLN A 571 -4.56 -14.75 0.29
C GLN A 571 -3.52 -14.16 -0.67
N LEU A 572 -3.15 -12.90 -0.45
CA LEU A 572 -2.14 -12.23 -1.26
C LEU A 572 -0.83 -13.02 -1.30
N MET A 573 -0.39 -13.49 -0.14
CA MET A 573 0.91 -14.13 0.04
C MET A 573 0.97 -15.57 -0.51
N PHE A 574 0.01 -16.01 -1.33
CA PHE A 574 0.01 -17.35 -1.91
C PHE A 574 1.00 -17.46 -3.09
N PRO A 575 1.80 -18.54 -3.22
CA PRO A 575 2.98 -18.55 -4.09
C PRO A 575 2.73 -18.99 -5.54
N THR A 576 1.54 -19.46 -5.90
CA THR A 576 1.36 -20.12 -7.22
C THR A 576 0.86 -19.19 -8.32
N LEU A 577 1.50 -19.32 -9.48
CA LEU A 577 1.25 -18.54 -10.71
C LEU A 577 -0.19 -18.53 -11.20
N ILE A 578 -0.96 -19.61 -10.96
CA ILE A 578 -2.28 -19.79 -11.56
C ILE A 578 -3.28 -18.73 -11.04
N ASN A 579 -3.05 -18.24 -9.82
CA ASN A 579 -4.05 -17.44 -9.10
C ASN A 579 -3.60 -16.00 -8.83
N ILE A 580 -2.32 -15.65 -8.99
CA ILE A 580 -1.84 -14.26 -8.89
C ILE A 580 -2.07 -13.45 -10.18
N THR A 581 -2.52 -14.12 -11.25
CA THR A 581 -2.71 -13.57 -12.59
C THR A 581 -4.13 -13.07 -12.89
N ASP A 582 -5.13 -13.46 -12.10
CA ASP A 582 -6.53 -13.14 -12.38
C ASP A 582 -6.94 -11.82 -11.74
N VAL A 583 -7.19 -10.79 -12.55
CA VAL A 583 -7.78 -9.53 -12.06
C VAL A 583 -9.12 -9.69 -11.40
N ASN A 584 -9.85 -10.78 -11.67
CA ASN A 584 -11.18 -11.04 -11.14
C ASN A 584 -11.18 -11.77 -9.79
N ASP A 585 -10.01 -12.04 -9.20
CA ASP A 585 -9.91 -12.72 -7.91
C ASP A 585 -9.54 -11.72 -6.81
N PRO A 586 -10.46 -11.36 -5.90
CA PRO A 586 -10.17 -10.41 -4.83
C PRO A 586 -9.31 -11.09 -3.76
N LYS A 587 -7.99 -11.04 -3.96
CA LYS A 587 -7.03 -11.49 -2.96
C LYS A 587 -7.22 -10.68 -1.67
N ARG A 588 -6.94 -11.31 -0.53
CA ARG A 588 -7.06 -10.67 0.78
C ARG A 588 -5.76 -10.67 1.58
N LEU A 589 -5.61 -9.64 2.41
CA LEU A 589 -4.66 -9.59 3.51
C LEU A 589 -5.29 -10.22 4.75
N ILE A 590 -5.50 -11.54 4.72
CA ILE A 590 -5.87 -12.29 5.92
C ILE A 590 -4.57 -12.61 6.65
N ALA A 591 -4.57 -12.45 7.98
CA ALA A 591 -3.44 -12.81 8.84
C ALA A 591 -2.84 -14.14 8.36
N ILE A 592 -1.54 -14.13 8.05
CA ILE A 592 -0.83 -15.36 7.74
C ILE A 592 -0.92 -16.18 9.03
N ASP A 593 -1.68 -17.27 8.98
CA ASP A 593 -1.76 -18.26 10.04
C ASP A 593 -0.91 -19.44 9.55
N PRO A 594 0.44 -19.35 9.60
CA PRO A 594 1.27 -20.35 8.97
C PRO A 594 1.12 -21.65 9.77
N PRO A 595 0.98 -22.81 9.10
CA PRO A 595 0.79 -24.08 9.77
C PRO A 595 1.97 -24.36 10.70
N ALA A 596 1.72 -25.08 11.79
CA ALA A 596 2.71 -25.36 12.85
C ALA A 596 4.05 -25.94 12.35
N THR A 597 4.12 -26.47 11.12
CA THR A 597 5.31 -27.02 10.46
C THR A 597 6.18 -25.98 9.74
N ASN A 598 5.68 -24.78 9.43
CA ASN A 598 6.42 -23.75 8.70
C ASN A 598 7.25 -22.85 9.63
N TRP A 599 7.32 -23.19 10.93
CA TRP A 599 7.97 -22.39 11.97
C TRP A 599 9.41 -22.81 12.27
N GLU A 600 9.90 -23.92 11.71
CA GLU A 600 11.25 -24.44 12.03
C GLU A 600 12.02 -24.78 10.76
N ASN A 601 12.91 -23.86 10.33
CA ASN A 601 14.01 -24.28 9.46
C ASN A 601 15.04 -25.01 10.32
N MET A 602 15.38 -26.25 9.92
CA MET A 602 16.56 -26.94 10.46
C MET A 602 17.80 -26.30 9.85
N ILE A 603 18.61 -25.66 10.69
CA ILE A 603 19.87 -25.07 10.28
C ILE A 603 20.98 -26.01 10.72
N SER A 604 21.81 -26.41 9.77
CA SER A 604 23.10 -27.03 10.05
C SER A 604 24.05 -25.94 10.55
N ARG A 605 24.48 -26.05 11.80
CA ARG A 605 25.48 -25.18 12.40
C ARG A 605 26.87 -25.53 11.83
N PRO A 606 27.83 -24.59 11.84
CA PRO A 606 29.20 -24.84 11.39
C PRO A 606 29.91 -25.99 12.14
N ASP A 607 29.43 -26.37 13.32
CA ASP A 607 29.92 -27.50 14.12
C ASP A 607 29.28 -28.85 13.74
N GLY A 608 28.41 -28.88 12.71
CA GLY A 608 27.68 -30.06 12.27
C GLY A 608 26.43 -30.38 13.10
N GLY A 609 26.08 -29.56 14.10
CA GLY A 609 24.85 -29.71 14.87
C GLY A 609 23.62 -29.18 14.11
N THR A 610 22.48 -29.86 14.22
CA THR A 610 21.20 -29.33 13.72
C THR A 610 20.50 -28.53 14.82
N GLY A 611 20.09 -27.30 14.52
CA GLY A 611 19.25 -26.49 15.41
C GLY A 611 17.98 -26.03 14.70
N SER A 612 16.86 -25.92 15.42
CA SER A 612 15.64 -25.28 14.90
C SER A 612 15.65 -23.80 15.28
N GLN A 613 15.39 -22.92 14.30
CA GLN A 613 15.12 -21.51 14.54
C GLN A 613 13.63 -21.24 14.32
N ARG A 614 13.00 -20.56 15.29
CA ARG A 614 11.61 -20.13 15.22
C ARG A 614 11.53 -18.68 14.76
N ILE A 615 10.96 -18.46 13.59
CA ILE A 615 10.69 -17.13 13.05
C ILE A 615 9.48 -16.57 13.79
N ARG A 616 9.66 -15.53 14.63
CA ARG A 616 8.51 -14.80 15.20
C ARG A 616 8.09 -13.72 14.21
N MET A 617 6.82 -13.72 13.81
CA MET A 617 6.25 -12.58 13.10
C MET A 617 6.36 -11.33 13.97
N ASN A 618 6.99 -10.29 13.43
CA ASN A 618 6.76 -8.94 13.88
C ASN A 618 6.16 -8.18 12.70
N THR A 619 4.84 -8.28 12.58
CA THR A 619 4.05 -7.51 11.61
C THR A 619 4.34 -6.02 11.81
N LEU A 620 4.74 -5.32 10.74
CA LEU A 620 4.69 -3.86 10.59
C LEU A 620 5.75 -3.01 11.33
N ALA A 621 6.69 -3.58 12.09
CA ALA A 621 7.42 -2.80 13.11
C ALA A 621 8.69 -2.03 12.68
N ARG A 622 9.18 -2.06 11.42
CA ARG A 622 10.42 -1.32 11.07
C ARG A 622 10.36 -0.40 9.86
N VAL A 623 9.70 -0.77 8.77
CA VAL A 623 9.49 0.14 7.62
C VAL A 623 8.59 1.32 8.02
N LEU A 624 7.64 1.09 8.94
CA LEU A 624 6.69 2.10 9.41
C LEU A 624 7.15 2.89 10.65
N ASP A 625 8.08 2.32 11.43
CA ASP A 625 8.53 2.88 12.71
C ASP A 625 9.54 4.01 12.51
N LYS A 626 10.22 4.04 11.34
CA LYS A 626 11.10 5.16 10.95
C LYS A 626 10.38 6.28 10.20
N SER A 627 9.22 6.02 9.60
CA SER A 627 8.44 7.03 8.87
C SER A 627 7.42 7.80 9.72
N SER A 628 7.21 7.39 10.99
CA SER A 628 6.25 8.03 11.89
C SER A 628 6.83 8.27 13.29
N GLY A 629 7.62 9.33 13.42
CA GLY A 629 7.64 10.08 14.67
C GLY A 629 6.26 10.73 14.85
N LEU A 630 5.29 9.99 15.38
CA LEU A 630 4.05 10.41 16.06
C LEU A 630 3.06 9.23 16.07
N LEU A 631 3.21 8.34 17.06
CA LEU A 631 2.13 7.42 17.45
C LEU A 631 1.12 8.16 18.35
N HIS A 632 -0.14 7.91 18.05
CA HIS A 632 -1.36 8.44 18.65
C HIS A 632 -1.50 8.19 20.16
N SER A 633 -2.23 9.10 20.79
CA SER A 633 -3.33 8.75 21.70
C SER A 633 -4.63 8.60 20.92
#